data_AF-A0A3Q1GTT3-F1
#
_entry.id   AF-A0A3Q1GTT3-F1
#
_cell.length_a   1.000
_cell.length_b   1.000
_cell.length_c   1.000
_cell.angle_alpha   90.00
_cell.angle_beta   90.00
_cell.angle_gamma   90.00
#
_symmetry.space_group_name_H-M   'P 1'
#
loop_
_entity.id
_entity.type
_entity.pdbx_description
1 polymer ?
#
loop_
_entity_poly.entity_id
_entity_poly.type
_entity_poly.pdbx_seq_one_letter_code
_entity_poly.pdbx_strand_id
1 'polypeptide(L)' 'MKYIIGIGFATNRGKTTLTNCLIKNLPNCCVVHQDDFFKPQDQIEVGEDGFKQYDVITVGRHDECDLRMAGESNEV' A
#
# COMPACT_ATOMS: atom_id res chain seq x y z
N MET A 1 -17.73 4.52 -14.60
CA MET A 1 -16.99 5.61 -13.93
C MET A 1 -16.21 5.00 -12.78
N LYS A 2 -14.89 5.24 -12.71
CA LYS A 2 -14.02 4.67 -11.67
C LYS A 2 -13.72 5.76 -10.64
N TYR A 3 -13.83 5.43 -9.36
CA TYR A 3 -13.45 6.31 -8.26
C TYR A 3 -12.21 5.75 -7.58
N ILE A 4 -11.22 6.60 -7.36
CA ILE A 4 -10.00 6.26 -6.63
C ILE A 4 -10.03 7.05 -5.33
N ILE A 5 -9.88 6.35 -4.20
CA ILE A 5 -9.90 6.93 -2.86
C ILE A 5 -8.56 6.63 -2.21
N GLY A 6 -7.76 7.66 -1.94
CA GLY A 6 -6.53 7.55 -1.17
C GLY A 6 -6.80 7.62 0.33
N ILE A 7 -6.30 6.65 1.09
CA ILE A 7 -6.50 6.56 2.55
C ILE A 7 -5.14 6.57 3.26
N GLY A 8 -4.75 7.73 3.78
CA GLY A 8 -3.50 7.90 4.55
C GLY A 8 -3.73 8.03 6.05
N PHE A 9 -2.94 7.34 6.86
CA PHE A 9 -2.90 7.46 8.33
C PHE A 9 -1.53 7.07 8.87
N ALA A 10 -1.24 7.44 10.12
CA ALA A 10 -0.11 6.87 10.87
C ALA A 10 -0.18 5.33 10.97
N THR A 11 0.96 4.70 11.25
CA THR A 11 1.08 3.24 11.42
C THR A 11 0.18 2.73 12.56
N ASN A 12 -0.39 1.54 12.38
CA ASN A 12 -1.27 0.86 13.35
C ASN A 12 -2.52 1.64 13.79
N ARG A 13 -3.04 2.58 12.98
CA ARG A 13 -4.26 3.36 13.28
C ARG A 13 -5.55 2.79 12.66
N GLY A 14 -5.58 1.49 12.35
CA GLY A 14 -6.80 0.82 11.89
C GLY A 14 -7.14 1.00 10.40
N LYS A 15 -6.16 1.37 9.55
CA LYS A 15 -6.33 1.48 8.09
C LYS A 15 -6.95 0.22 7.49
N THR A 16 -6.35 -0.93 7.77
CA THR A 16 -6.80 -2.24 7.28
C THR A 16 -8.20 -2.59 7.78
N THR A 17 -8.53 -2.22 9.02
CA THR A 17 -9.88 -2.42 9.58
C THR A 17 -10.91 -1.57 8.83
N LEU A 18 -10.58 -0.31 8.55
CA LEU A 18 -11.45 0.59 7.80
C LEU A 18 -11.68 0.09 6.37
N THR A 19 -10.62 -0.30 5.66
CA THR A 19 -10.74 -0.80 4.27
C THR A 19 -11.51 -2.11 4.20
N ASN A 20 -11.34 -3.01 5.16
CA ASN A 20 -12.14 -4.25 5.26
C ASN A 20 -13.63 -3.96 5.50
N CYS A 21 -13.97 -2.89 6.22
CA CYS A 21 -15.36 -2.46 6.36
C CYS A 21 -15.89 -1.91 5.02
N LEU A 22 -15.11 -1.10 4.31
CA LEU A 22 -15.50 -0.52 3.02
C LEU A 22 -15.76 -1.60 1.96
N ILE A 23 -14.87 -2.59 1.79
CA ILE A 23 -15.07 -3.69 0.83
C ILE A 23 -16.39 -4.43 1.08
N LYS A 24 -16.76 -4.65 2.36
CA LYS A 24 -17.99 -5.37 2.72
C LYS A 24 -19.26 -4.57 2.42
N ASN A 25 -19.18 -3.24 2.41
CA ASN A 25 -20.35 -2.37 2.28
C ASN A 25 -20.46 -1.73 0.89
N LEU A 26 -19.40 -1.75 0.07
CA LEU A 26 -19.38 -1.15 -1.26
C LEU A 26 -19.30 -2.23 -2.35
N PRO A 27 -20.31 -2.34 -3.23
CA PRO A 27 -20.24 -3.28 -4.35
C PRO A 27 -19.15 -2.84 -5.35
N ASN A 28 -18.50 -3.82 -6.00
CA ASN A 28 -17.43 -3.59 -6.97
C ASN A 28 -16.26 -2.75 -6.42
N CYS A 29 -15.97 -2.90 -5.13
CA CYS A 29 -14.85 -2.25 -4.46
C CYS A 29 -13.67 -3.23 -4.35
N CYS A 30 -12.46 -2.74 -4.65
CA CYS A 30 -11.21 -3.42 -4.35
C CYS A 30 -10.32 -2.50 -3.51
N VAL A 31 -9.35 -3.09 -2.81
CA VAL A 31 -8.37 -2.36 -2.01
C VAL A 31 -6.98 -2.80 -2.44
N VAL A 32 -6.10 -1.83 -2.57
CA VAL A 32 -4.67 -2.03 -2.82
C VAL A 32 -3.94 -1.50 -1.59
N HIS A 33 -3.14 -2.34 -0.94
CA HIS A 33 -2.37 -1.95 0.23
C HIS A 33 -0.96 -1.55 -0.19
N GLN A 34 -0.53 -0.34 0.17
CA GLN A 34 0.84 0.12 -0.08
C GLN A 34 1.89 -0.83 0.52
N ASP A 35 1.59 -1.44 1.66
CA ASP A 35 2.48 -2.35 2.38
C ASP A 35 2.81 -3.62 1.57
N ASP A 36 1.97 -4.01 0.61
CA ASP A 36 2.23 -5.17 -0.26
C ASP A 36 3.38 -4.90 -1.26
N PHE A 37 3.73 -3.63 -1.45
CA PHE A 37 4.76 -3.19 -2.41
C PHE A 37 6.09 -2.83 -1.74
N PHE A 38 6.31 -3.20 -0.48
CA PHE A 38 7.63 -3.03 0.14
C PHE A 38 8.68 -3.89 -0.55
N LYS A 39 9.86 -3.32 -0.77
CA LYS A 39 11.05 -4.05 -1.21
C LYS A 39 11.40 -5.19 -0.23
N PRO A 40 12.03 -6.26 -0.73
CA PRO A 40 12.60 -7.30 0.11
C PRO A 40 13.50 -6.74 1.22
N GLN A 41 13.52 -7.42 2.37
CA GLN A 41 14.15 -6.94 3.60
C GLN A 41 15.68 -6.69 3.47
N ASP A 42 16.34 -7.37 2.56
CA ASP A 42 17.76 -7.22 2.19
C ASP A 42 18.04 -5.97 1.34
N GLN A 43 17.01 -5.40 0.71
CA GLN A 43 17.09 -4.17 -0.10
C GLN A 43 16.68 -2.91 0.69
N ILE A 44 16.40 -3.05 1.98
CA ILE A 44 16.07 -1.94 2.87
C ILE A 44 17.36 -1.38 3.46
N GLU A 45 17.63 -0.11 3.20
CA GLU A 45 18.80 0.59 3.71
C GLU A 45 18.77 0.67 5.24
N VAL A 46 19.95 0.57 5.84
CA VAL A 46 20.17 0.78 7.27
C VAL A 46 20.75 2.18 7.44
N GLY A 47 20.09 3.01 8.24
CA GLY A 47 20.55 4.37 8.53
C GLY A 47 21.81 4.39 9.38
N GLU A 48 22.39 5.58 9.55
CA GLU A 48 23.55 5.80 10.44
C GLU A 48 23.24 5.45 11.90
N ASP A 49 21.95 5.50 12.27
CA ASP A 49 21.40 5.12 13.57
C ASP A 49 21.29 3.60 13.77
N GLY A 50 21.61 2.80 12.74
CA GLY A 50 21.51 1.34 12.77
C GLY A 50 20.10 0.79 12.55
N PHE A 51 19.10 1.63 12.24
CA PHE A 51 17.73 1.19 11.98
C PHE A 51 17.44 1.03 10.49
N LYS A 52 16.62 0.03 10.16
CA LYS A 52 16.11 -0.14 8.79
C LYS A 52 15.09 0.95 8.47
N GLN A 53 15.30 1.61 7.33
CA GLN A 53 14.49 2.75 6.92
C GLN A 53 13.21 2.32 6.21
N TYR A 54 12.21 1.80 6.94
CA TYR A 54 10.94 1.37 6.35
C TYR A 54 9.95 2.51 6.09
N ASP A 55 10.04 3.61 6.84
CA ASP A 55 9.07 4.71 6.81
C ASP A 55 9.45 5.82 5.81
N VAL A 56 10.13 5.47 4.72
CA VAL A 56 10.51 6.41 3.64
C VAL A 56 9.89 5.99 2.31
N ILE A 57 9.69 6.94 1.39
CA ILE A 57 9.05 6.63 0.10
C ILE A 57 9.88 5.65 -0.74
N THR A 58 11.20 5.67 -0.64
CA THR A 58 12.09 4.91 -1.53
C THR A 58 12.07 3.39 -1.32
N VAL A 59 11.47 2.90 -0.22
CA VAL A 59 11.39 1.45 0.04
C VAL A 59 10.19 0.77 -0.61
N GLY A 60 9.24 1.53 -1.16
CA GLY A 60 8.11 0.98 -1.91
C GLY A 60 8.42 0.86 -3.40
N ARG A 61 7.86 -0.18 -4.05
CA ARG A 61 7.72 -0.31 -5.50
C ARG A 61 6.46 0.44 -5.95
N HIS A 62 6.52 1.77 -5.91
CA HIS A 62 5.35 2.63 -6.17
C HIS A 62 4.84 2.55 -7.60
N ASP A 63 5.73 2.29 -8.55
CA ASP A 63 5.40 2.02 -9.95
C ASP A 63 4.49 0.79 -10.09
N GLU A 64 4.79 -0.31 -9.39
CA GLU A 64 3.91 -1.49 -9.36
C GLU A 64 2.57 -1.20 -8.67
N CYS A 65 2.59 -0.41 -7.59
CA CYS A 65 1.38 0.02 -6.89
C CYS A 65 0.47 0.87 -7.79
N ASP A 66 1.05 1.79 -8.58
CA ASP A 66 0.33 2.64 -9.51
C ASP A 66 -0.30 1.84 -10.66
N LEU A 67 0.45 0.89 -11.24
CA LEU A 67 -0.08 -0.05 -12.26
C LEU A 67 -1.24 -0.89 -11.72
N ARG A 68 -1.13 -1.32 -10.45
CA ARG A 68 -2.21 -2.05 -9.76
C ARG A 68 -3.45 -1.16 -9.58
N MET A 69 -3.26 0.09 -9.17
CA MET A 69 -4.34 1.08 -9.02
C MET A 69 -4.98 1.48 -10.35
N ALA A 70 -4.21 1.49 -11.45
CA ALA A 70 -4.71 1.71 -12.80
C ALA A 70 -5.63 0.57 -13.27
N GLY A 71 -5.47 -0.64 -12.70
CA GLY A 71 -6.22 -1.84 -13.10
C GLY A 71 -5.56 -2.56 -14.28
N GLU A 72 -4.26 -2.39 -14.47
CA GLU A 72 -3.49 -2.96 -15.59
C GLU A 72 -2.87 -4.33 -15.26
N SER A 73 -3.00 -4.78 -14.01
CA SER A 73 -2.57 -6.10 -13.55
C SER A 73 -3.73 -7.09 -13.51
N ASN A 74 -3.65 -8.14 -14.34
CA ASN A 74 -4.64 -9.21 -14.54
C ASN A 74 -4.69 -10.27 -13.40
N GLU A 75 -4.61 -9.86 -12.14
CA GLU A 75 -4.79 -10.80 -11.01
C GLU A 75 -5.66 -10.19 -9.93
N VAL A 76 -6.98 -10.37 -10.00
CA VAL A 76 -7.93 -10.68 -8.90
C VAL A 76 -9.22 -11.16 -9.57
#